data_AF-A0A3N9TLR9-F1
#
_entry.id   AF-A0A3N9TLR9-F1
#
_cell.length_a   1.000
_cell.length_b   1.000
_cell.length_c   1.000
_cell.angle_alpha   90.00
_cell.angle_beta   90.00
_cell.angle_gamma   90.00
#
_symmetry.space_group_name_H-M   'P 1'
#
loop_
_entity.id
_entity.type
_entity.pdbx_description
1 polymer ?
#
loop_
_entity_poly.entity_id
_entity_poly.type
_entity_poly.pdbx_seq_one_letter_code
_entity_poly.pdbx_strand_id
1 'polypeptide(L)'
;QITNTLKVMAVGLSQIISTQMEVSRIEHLRQMADKAEMRALQSKINPHFLFNALNAISSSIRLNQDTARQLIINLSRYLRYNLELNDELIDIRKELHQIQDYIAIEQARFGNKLTVIYDIDDDIAVRIPSLLIQPLVENAIV
;
A
#
# COMPACT_ATOMS: atom_id res chain seq x y z
N GLN A 1 -55.16 27.25 21.25
CA GLN A 1 -55.22 26.67 19.89
C GLN A 1 -53.95 27.06 19.16
N ILE A 2 -53.27 26.11 18.50
CA ILE A 2 -52.11 26.42 17.67
C ILE A 2 -52.63 27.12 16.41
N THR A 3 -52.17 28.33 16.12
CA THR A 3 -52.52 29.06 14.89
C THR A 3 -51.95 28.34 13.67
N ASN A 4 -52.68 28.34 12.55
CA ASN A 4 -52.23 27.71 11.30
C ASN A 4 -50.81 28.17 10.88
N THR A 5 -50.47 29.43 11.12
CA THR A 5 -49.13 29.99 10.91
C THR A 5 -48.05 29.21 11.66
N LEU A 6 -48.30 28.85 12.92
CA LEU A 6 -47.35 28.15 13.78
C LEU A 6 -47.16 26.69 13.31
N LYS A 7 -48.22 26.06 12.77
CA LYS A 7 -48.16 24.74 12.16
C LYS A 7 -47.34 24.73 10.86
N VAL A 8 -47.53 25.73 10.00
CA VAL A 8 -46.75 25.89 8.76
C VAL A 8 -45.27 26.15 9.07
N MET A 9 -44.98 27.01 10.06
CA MET A 9 -43.61 27.26 10.51
C MET A 9 -42.95 26.00 11.09
N ALA A 10 -43.67 25.21 11.89
CA ALA A 10 -43.15 23.96 12.43
C ALA A 10 -42.76 22.96 11.32
N VAL A 11 -43.61 22.81 10.29
CA VAL A 11 -43.31 21.95 9.12
C VAL A 11 -42.07 22.45 8.37
N GLY A 12 -42.00 23.77 8.09
CA GLY A 12 -40.85 24.37 7.42
C GLY A 12 -39.56 24.17 8.21
N LEU A 13 -39.60 24.36 9.53
CA LEU A 13 -38.45 24.13 10.41
C LEU A 13 -38.03 22.66 10.44
N SER A 14 -38.97 21.72 10.51
CA SER A 14 -38.68 20.29 10.43
C SER A 14 -38.02 19.90 9.10
N GLN A 15 -38.47 20.49 7.98
CA GLN A 15 -37.84 20.28 6.68
C GLN A 15 -36.41 20.84 6.60
N ILE A 16 -36.19 22.04 7.15
CA ILE A 16 -34.85 22.63 7.21
C ILE A 16 -33.92 21.77 8.07
N ILE A 17 -34.35 21.38 9.27
CA ILE A 17 -33.56 20.53 10.17
C ILE A 17 -33.26 19.17 9.51
N SER A 18 -34.26 18.55 8.87
CA SER A 18 -34.06 17.28 8.16
C SER A 18 -33.04 17.41 7.02
N THR A 19 -33.15 18.47 6.23
CA THR A 19 -32.19 18.76 5.16
C THR A 19 -30.78 18.99 5.72
N GLN A 20 -30.64 19.74 6.82
CA GLN A 20 -29.34 19.98 7.44
C GLN A 20 -28.71 18.71 8.02
N MET A 21 -29.51 17.81 8.61
CA MET A 21 -29.03 16.51 9.08
C MET A 21 -28.53 15.65 7.92
N GLU A 22 -29.24 15.61 6.79
CA GLU A 22 -28.78 14.87 5.60
C GLU A 22 -27.51 15.46 4.99
N VAL A 23 -27.40 16.80 4.92
CA VAL A 23 -26.15 17.46 4.47
C VAL A 23 -24.97 17.08 5.38
N SER A 24 -25.16 17.16 6.70
CA SER A 24 -24.12 16.79 7.67
C SER A 24 -23.73 15.31 7.55
N ARG A 25 -24.69 14.42 7.28
CA ARG A 25 -24.44 13.00 7.06
C ARG A 25 -23.62 12.75 5.80
N ILE A 26 -23.94 13.41 4.70
CA ILE A 26 -23.19 13.32 3.45
C ILE A 26 -21.75 13.80 3.65
N GLU A 27 -21.57 14.92 4.35
CA GLU A 27 -20.23 15.45 4.64
C GLU A 27 -19.40 14.49 5.49
N HIS A 28 -20.01 13.88 6.52
CA HIS A 28 -19.34 12.87 7.34
C HIS A 28 -18.95 11.62 6.52
N LEU A 29 -19.84 11.14 5.65
CA LEU A 29 -19.55 10.01 4.76
C LEU A 29 -18.42 10.33 3.79
N ARG A 30 -18.38 11.55 3.25
CA ARG A 30 -17.29 12.02 2.38
C ARG A 30 -15.95 12.04 3.12
N GLN A 31 -15.91 12.61 4.32
CA GLN A 31 -14.69 12.62 5.14
C GLN A 31 -14.20 11.20 5.47
N MET A 32 -15.13 10.28 5.74
CA MET A 32 -14.78 8.87 5.93
C MET A 32 -14.21 8.23 4.66
N ALA A 33 -14.81 8.50 3.50
CA ALA A 33 -14.34 8.00 2.21
C ALA A 33 -12.93 8.53 1.89
N ASP A 34 -12.70 9.84 2.03
CA ASP A 34 -11.40 10.46 1.80
C ASP A 34 -10.33 9.87 2.73
N LYS A 35 -10.66 9.65 4.01
CA LYS A 35 -9.76 9.01 4.98
C LYS A 35 -9.48 7.54 4.64
N ALA A 36 -10.47 6.81 4.13
CA ALA A 36 -10.30 5.43 3.69
C ALA A 36 -9.42 5.35 2.44
N GLU A 37 -9.62 6.24 1.47
CA GLU A 37 -8.79 6.35 0.27
C GLU A 37 -7.35 6.71 0.62
N MET A 38 -7.13 7.70 1.50
CA MET A 38 -5.79 8.05 1.97
C MET A 38 -5.09 6.87 2.66
N ARG A 39 -5.82 6.11 3.49
CA ARG A 39 -5.29 4.89 4.12
C ARG A 39 -4.97 3.80 3.11
N ALA A 40 -5.82 3.61 2.10
CA ALA A 40 -5.58 2.65 1.03
C ALA A 40 -4.33 3.01 0.22
N LEU A 41 -4.15 4.30 -0.10
CA LEU A 41 -2.93 4.81 -0.75
C LEU A 41 -1.69 4.61 0.12
N GLN A 42 -1.78 4.88 1.43
CA GLN A 42 -0.70 4.62 2.38
C GLN A 42 -0.37 3.13 2.49
N SER A 43 -1.36 2.23 2.41
CA SER A 43 -1.10 0.78 2.49
C SER A 43 -0.34 0.23 1.28
N LYS A 44 -0.32 0.94 0.14
CA LYS A 44 0.49 0.53 -1.02
C LYS A 44 2.00 0.57 -0.73
N ILE A 45 2.44 1.23 0.34
CA ILE A 45 3.86 1.26 0.75
C ILE A 45 3.95 0.91 2.23
N ASN A 46 4.72 -0.12 2.57
CA ASN A 46 5.05 -0.44 3.95
C ASN A 46 6.08 0.58 4.51
N PRO A 47 5.69 1.50 5.42
CA PRO A 47 6.61 2.55 5.88
C PRO A 47 7.77 1.98 6.68
N HIS A 48 7.52 0.93 7.48
CA HIS A 48 8.55 0.26 8.26
C HIS A 48 9.60 -0.39 7.36
N PHE A 49 9.16 -1.06 6.29
CA PHE A 49 10.07 -1.58 5.26
C PHE A 49 10.93 -0.47 4.66
N LEU A 50 10.32 0.66 4.30
CA LEU A 50 11.05 1.79 3.70
C LEU A 50 12.14 2.32 4.66
N PHE A 51 11.82 2.52 5.94
CA PHE A 51 12.81 2.93 6.95
C PHE A 51 13.96 1.91 7.06
N ASN A 52 13.62 0.63 7.09
CA ASN A 52 14.61 -0.43 7.18
C ASN A 52 15.51 -0.53 5.95
N ALA A 53 14.93 -0.37 4.76
CA ALA A 53 15.66 -0.34 3.50
C ALA A 53 16.66 0.81 3.48
N LEU A 54 16.24 2.02 3.87
CA LEU A 54 17.12 3.20 3.95
C LEU A 54 18.26 3.01 4.96
N ASN A 55 17.98 2.38 6.11
CA ASN A 55 19.01 2.04 7.10
C ASN A 55 20.03 1.03 6.55
N ALA A 56 19.57 -0.01 5.85
CA ALA A 56 20.45 -1.01 5.21
C ALA A 56 21.30 -0.38 4.09
N ILE A 57 20.74 0.55 3.32
CA ILE A 57 21.50 1.33 2.32
C ILE A 57 22.56 2.18 3.02
N SER A 58 22.19 2.92 4.06
CA SER A 58 23.10 3.79 4.82
C SER A 58 24.27 3.03 5.45
N SER A 59 24.01 1.84 6.01
CA SER A 59 25.09 0.98 6.53
C SER A 59 25.96 0.42 5.40
N SER A 60 25.37 0.05 4.26
CA SER A 60 26.09 -0.47 3.10
C SER A 60 27.04 0.54 2.48
N ILE A 61 26.73 1.84 2.49
CA ILE A 61 27.61 2.90 1.93
C ILE A 61 29.02 2.83 2.54
N ARG A 62 29.12 2.53 3.85
CA ARG A 62 30.41 2.45 4.56
C ARG A 62 31.20 1.18 4.24
N LEU A 63 30.53 0.12 3.80
CA LEU A 63 31.12 -1.20 3.55
C LEU A 63 31.44 -1.39 2.06
N ASN A 64 30.47 -1.12 1.19
CA ASN A 64 30.57 -1.27 -0.25
C ASN A 64 29.58 -0.32 -0.96
N GLN A 65 30.12 0.67 -1.66
CA GLN A 65 29.33 1.69 -2.35
C GLN A 65 28.52 1.12 -3.53
N ASP A 66 29.03 0.10 -4.22
CA ASP A 66 28.31 -0.52 -5.33
C ASP A 66 27.12 -1.34 -4.83
N THR A 67 27.24 -1.99 -3.67
CA THR A 67 26.12 -2.64 -2.99
C THR A 67 25.04 -1.61 -2.62
N ALA A 68 25.43 -0.47 -2.03
CA ALA A 68 24.48 0.59 -1.72
C ALA A 68 23.77 1.14 -2.97
N ARG A 69 24.50 1.33 -4.07
CA ARG A 69 23.92 1.76 -5.36
C ARG A 69 22.91 0.73 -5.87
N GLN A 70 23.24 -0.56 -5.79
CA GLN A 70 22.32 -1.62 -6.20
C GLN A 70 21.06 -1.65 -5.35
N LEU A 71 21.18 -1.50 -4.03
CA LEU A 71 20.04 -1.44 -3.12
C LEU A 71 19.13 -0.25 -3.40
N ILE A 72 19.67 0.90 -3.78
CA ILE A 72 18.87 2.06 -4.21
C ILE A 72 18.07 1.73 -5.47
N ILE A 73 18.68 1.04 -6.44
CA ILE A 73 17.99 0.61 -7.67
C ILE A 73 16.89 -0.41 -7.34
N ASN A 74 17.16 -1.38 -6.47
CA ASN A 74 16.18 -2.37 -6.03
C ASN A 74 15.01 -1.70 -5.30
N LEU A 75 15.28 -0.75 -4.40
CA LEU A 75 14.24 0.00 -3.69
C LEU A 75 13.41 0.85 -4.66
N SER A 76 14.04 1.46 -5.65
CA SER A 76 13.36 2.26 -6.67
C SER A 76 12.41 1.41 -7.52
N ARG A 77 12.86 0.22 -7.95
CA ARG A 77 12.02 -0.76 -8.66
C ARG A 77 10.89 -1.27 -7.79
N TYR A 78 11.20 -1.61 -6.53
CA TYR A 78 10.23 -2.07 -5.55
C TYR A 78 9.09 -1.07 -5.33
N LEU A 79 9.43 0.20 -5.11
CA LEU A 79 8.46 1.27 -4.89
C LEU A 79 7.63 1.53 -6.15
N ARG A 80 8.27 1.59 -7.32
CA ARG A 80 7.58 1.78 -8.60
C ARG A 80 6.53 0.69 -8.82
N TYR A 81 6.91 -0.58 -8.66
CA TYR A 81 6.00 -1.69 -8.85
C TYR A 81 4.77 -1.60 -7.93
N ASN A 82 4.98 -1.29 -6.64
CA ASN A 82 3.88 -1.15 -5.67
C ASN A 82 2.97 0.06 -5.94
N LEU A 83 3.51 1.14 -6.52
CA LEU A 83 2.73 2.32 -6.88
C LEU A 83 1.96 2.16 -8.19
N GLU A 84 2.56 1.51 -9.19
CA GLU A 84 1.95 1.20 -10.49
C GLU A 84 1.05 -0.04 -10.43
N LEU A 85 0.85 -0.59 -9.23
CA LEU A 85 0.12 -1.82 -9.02
C LEU A 85 -1.39 -1.61 -9.22
N ASN A 86 -1.92 -2.38 -10.17
CA ASN A 86 -3.34 -2.48 -10.51
C ASN A 86 -3.84 -3.90 -10.23
N ASP A 87 -5.15 -4.05 -10.06
CA ASP A 87 -5.84 -5.34 -9.83
C ASP A 87 -5.93 -6.21 -11.10
N GLU A 88 -4.82 -6.32 -11.84
CA GLU A 88 -4.73 -7.04 -13.10
C GLU A 88 -3.86 -8.31 -12.99
N LEU A 89 -4.10 -9.25 -13.91
CA LEU A 89 -3.24 -10.42 -14.07
C LEU A 89 -1.90 -10.03 -14.70
N ILE A 90 -0.79 -10.38 -14.06
CA ILE A 90 0.57 -10.12 -14.53
C ILE A 90 1.29 -11.43 -14.86
N ASP A 91 2.30 -11.38 -15.72
CA ASP A 91 3.21 -12.51 -15.90
C ASP A 91 3.94 -12.81 -14.58
N ILE A 92 3.98 -14.07 -14.16
CA ILE A 92 4.62 -14.50 -12.91
C ILE A 92 6.07 -14.01 -12.81
N ARG A 93 6.80 -13.91 -13.93
CA ARG A 93 8.18 -13.41 -13.96
C ARG A 93 8.26 -11.97 -13.47
N LYS A 94 7.24 -11.15 -13.73
CA LYS A 94 7.16 -9.77 -13.24
C LYS A 94 7.06 -9.74 -11.71
N GLU A 95 6.24 -10.63 -11.13
CA GLU A 95 6.12 -10.73 -9.67
C GLU A 95 7.39 -11.30 -9.04
N LEU A 96 8.02 -12.30 -9.66
CA LEU A 96 9.28 -12.88 -9.18
C LEU A 96 10.43 -11.85 -9.18
N HIS A 97 10.55 -11.02 -10.22
CA HIS A 97 11.54 -9.93 -10.22
C HIS A 97 11.32 -8.93 -9.09
N GLN A 98 10.06 -8.59 -8.80
CA GLN A 98 9.72 -7.74 -7.68
C GLN A 98 10.14 -8.37 -6.33
N ILE A 99 9.84 -9.65 -6.16
CA ILE A 99 10.20 -10.42 -4.97
C ILE A 99 11.72 -10.45 -4.79
N GLN A 100 12.48 -10.62 -5.87
CA GLN A 100 13.94 -10.58 -5.82
C GLN A 100 14.46 -9.21 -5.37
N ASP A 101 13.86 -8.12 -5.86
CA ASP A 101 14.23 -6.76 -5.42
C ASP A 101 13.92 -6.55 -3.94
N TYR A 102 12.78 -7.04 -3.46
CA TYR A 102 12.41 -7.02 -2.04
C TYR A 102 13.39 -7.86 -1.18
N ILE A 103 13.64 -9.11 -1.56
CA ILE A 103 14.53 -10.03 -0.85
C ILE A 103 15.95 -9.49 -0.78
N ALA A 104 16.47 -8.88 -1.85
CA ALA A 104 17.80 -8.30 -1.84
C ALA A 104 17.95 -7.19 -0.79
N ILE A 105 16.90 -6.39 -0.56
CA ILE A 105 16.87 -5.35 0.48
C ILE A 105 16.82 -5.99 1.87
N GLU A 106 15.97 -6.99 2.07
CA GLU A 106 15.86 -7.74 3.33
C GLU A 106 17.16 -8.49 3.67
N GLN A 107 17.84 -9.08 2.68
CA GLN A 107 19.12 -9.75 2.85
C GLN A 107 20.23 -8.77 3.25
N ALA A 108 20.25 -7.56 2.69
CA ALA A 108 21.19 -6.53 3.15
C ALA A 108 20.94 -6.10 4.60
N ARG A 109 19.69 -6.19 5.08
CA ARG A 109 19.33 -5.92 6.48
C ARG A 109 19.73 -7.05 7.42
N PHE A 110 19.40 -8.28 7.07
CA PHE A 110 19.57 -9.44 7.95
C PHE A 110 20.95 -10.11 7.83
N GLY A 111 21.69 -9.80 6.77
CA GLY A 111 22.97 -10.44 6.48
C GLY A 111 22.84 -11.95 6.48
N ASN A 112 23.73 -12.62 7.20
CA ASN A 112 23.82 -14.08 7.25
C ASN A 112 22.63 -14.77 7.96
N LYS A 113 21.69 -14.01 8.54
CA LYS A 113 20.50 -14.57 9.21
C LYS A 113 19.38 -14.95 8.23
N LEU A 114 19.42 -14.44 7.00
CA LEU A 114 18.42 -14.72 5.98
C LEU A 114 19.04 -15.50 4.82
N THR A 115 18.66 -16.76 4.70
CA THR A 115 19.02 -17.61 3.55
C THR A 115 17.81 -17.78 2.67
N VAL A 116 17.96 -17.52 1.37
CA VAL A 116 16.88 -17.66 0.38
C VAL A 116 17.33 -18.65 -0.69
N ILE A 117 16.45 -19.59 -1.01
CA ILE A 117 16.64 -20.59 -2.06
C ILE A 117 15.59 -20.31 -3.12
N TYR A 118 16.04 -20.14 -4.37
CA TYR A 118 15.16 -20.04 -5.53
C TYR A 118 15.17 -21.40 -6.22
N ASP A 119 14.01 -22.05 -6.25
CA ASP A 119 13.76 -23.29 -6.98
C ASP A 119 12.56 -23.03 -7.89
N ILE A 120 12.86 -22.60 -9.12
CA ILE A 120 11.89 -22.06 -10.08
C ILE A 120 12.22 -22.63 -11.45
N ASP A 121 11.23 -23.22 -12.12
CA ASP A 121 11.39 -23.72 -13.49
C ASP A 121 11.58 -22.55 -14.48
N ASP A 122 12.58 -22.65 -15.35
CA ASP A 122 12.94 -21.60 -16.32
C ASP A 122 11.82 -21.30 -17.34
N ASP A 123 11.01 -22.32 -17.66
CA ASP A 123 9.97 -22.25 -18.70
C ASP A 123 8.58 -21.85 -18.17
N ILE A 124 8.50 -21.34 -16.93
CA ILE A 124 7.23 -20.96 -16.34
C ILE A 124 6.61 -19.74 -17.06
N ALA A 125 5.44 -19.96 -17.66
CA ALA A 125 4.70 -18.94 -18.41
C ALA A 125 3.22 -18.93 -18.00
N VAL A 126 2.94 -18.39 -16.82
CA VAL A 126 1.58 -18.24 -16.28
C VAL A 126 1.32 -16.78 -15.90
N ARG A 127 0.05 -16.37 -16.02
CA ARG A 127 -0.41 -15.08 -15.50
C ARG A 127 -1.12 -15.28 -14.16
N ILE A 128 -0.76 -14.47 -13.19
CA ILE A 128 -1.28 -14.51 -11.82
C ILE A 128 -1.77 -13.13 -11.39
N PRO A 129 -2.72 -13.02 -10.44
CA PRO A 129 -3.02 -11.75 -9.80
C PRO A 129 -1.75 -11.12 -9.23
N SER A 130 -1.61 -9.81 -9.38
CA SER A 130 -0.51 -9.07 -8.75
C SER A 130 -0.57 -9.22 -7.22
N LEU A 131 0.61 -9.24 -6.58
CA LEU A 131 0.76 -9.44 -5.13
C LEU A 131 0.18 -10.76 -4.61
N LEU A 132 0.18 -11.82 -5.42
CA LEU A 132 -0.21 -13.15 -4.95
C LEU A 132 0.87 -13.76 -4.06
N ILE A 133 2.13 -13.64 -4.45
CA ILE A 133 3.29 -14.29 -3.81
C ILE A 133 3.96 -13.33 -2.82
N GLN A 134 4.00 -12.03 -3.12
CA GLN A 134 4.64 -11.01 -2.27
C GLN A 134 4.23 -11.10 -0.78
N PRO A 135 2.94 -11.18 -0.41
CA PRO A 135 2.53 -11.24 1.00
C PRO A 135 3.02 -12.51 1.72
N LEU A 136 3.18 -13.62 1.00
CA LEU A 136 3.70 -14.87 1.56
C LEU A 136 5.19 -14.74 1.88
N VAL A 137 5.95 -14.10 0.98
CA VAL A 137 7.38 -13.82 1.19
C VAL A 137 7.58 -12.86 2.36
N GLU A 138 6.79 -11.78 2.42
CA GLU A 138 6.83 -10.84 3.54
C GLU A 138 6.60 -11.55 4.87
N ASN A 139 5.56 -12.38 4.97
CA ASN A 139 5.26 -13.14 6.19
C ASN A 139 6.35 -14.16 6.56
N ALA A 140 7.11 -14.68 5.61
CA ALA A 140 8.18 -15.65 5.87
C ALA A 140 9.47 -15.00 6.40
N ILE A 141 9.64 -13.70 6.15
CA ILE A 141 10.82 -12.93 6.57
C ILE A 141 10.57 -12.16 7.90
N VAL A 142 9.29 -11.87 8.21
CA VAL A 142 8.83 -11.27 9.49
C VAL A 142 8.99 -12.25 10.64
#